data_AF-A0A969HSS0-F1
#
_entry.id   AF-A0A969HSS0-F1
#
_cell.length_a   1.000
_cell.length_b   1.000
_cell.length_c   1.000
_cell.angle_alpha   90.00
_cell.angle_beta   90.00
_cell.angle_gamma   90.00
#
_symmetry.space_group_name_H-M   'P 1'
#
loop_
_entity.id
_entity.type
_entity.pdbx_description
1 polymer ?
#
loop_
_entity_poly.entity_id
_entity_poly.type
_entity_poly.pdbx_seq_one_letter_code
_entity_poly.pdbx_strand_id
1 'polypeptide(L)'
;MSEDHPTHAYLVNAELIRAYSESELEAHFASIPGLGIDPALIGFITLHGVKIYKIVYRTIDPFGQPVLASGALSVPTIDSEVPLPLVSLHHGTIRNDRDAPSNFQNSMEARFFAPLMSSGTSAYIVAIPDYLGYGESRQIPTLTSTPLHWPRPVGICCGPPESFVSNCR
;
A
#
# COMPACT_ATOMS: atom_id res chain seq x y z
N MET A 1 28.50 -23.76 -4.44
CA MET A 1 27.28 -23.89 -3.61
C MET A 1 26.15 -23.29 -4.43
N SER A 2 25.21 -24.10 -4.90
CA SER A 2 24.00 -23.59 -5.52
C SER A 2 23.14 -22.97 -4.42
N GLU A 3 22.95 -21.66 -4.44
CA GLU A 3 21.99 -21.00 -3.55
C GLU A 3 20.59 -21.52 -3.89
N ASP A 4 19.97 -22.22 -2.94
CA ASP A 4 18.57 -22.61 -3.01
C ASP A 4 17.72 -21.35 -2.82
N HIS A 5 17.21 -20.79 -3.92
CA HIS A 5 16.36 -19.62 -3.86
C HIS A 5 15.05 -19.99 -3.15
N PRO A 6 14.67 -19.29 -2.05
CA PRO A 6 13.48 -19.64 -1.31
C PRO A 6 12.26 -19.53 -2.24
N THR A 7 11.48 -20.61 -2.33
CA THR A 7 10.13 -20.56 -2.91
C THR A 7 9.35 -19.43 -2.25
N HIS A 8 8.78 -18.53 -3.06
CA HIS A 8 8.01 -17.39 -2.57
C HIS A 8 6.78 -17.88 -1.78
N ALA A 9 6.91 -18.03 -0.47
CA ALA A 9 5.88 -18.65 0.37
C ALA A 9 4.57 -17.83 0.41
N TYR A 10 4.68 -16.51 0.29
CA TYR A 10 3.55 -15.58 0.44
C TYR A 10 3.13 -14.93 -0.87
N LEU A 11 4.04 -14.70 -1.82
CA LEU A 11 3.70 -14.07 -3.09
C LEU A 11 2.91 -15.05 -3.97
N VAL A 12 1.76 -14.60 -4.45
CA VAL A 12 0.89 -15.38 -5.34
C VAL A 12 1.04 -14.90 -6.78
N ASN A 13 1.05 -13.58 -7.00
CA ASN A 13 1.17 -12.99 -8.32
C ASN A 13 1.87 -11.62 -8.24
N ALA A 14 2.56 -11.25 -9.31
CA ALA A 14 3.12 -9.92 -9.53
C ALA A 14 2.87 -9.50 -10.98
N GLU A 15 2.02 -8.50 -11.18
CA GLU A 15 1.63 -7.99 -12.49
C GLU A 15 2.22 -6.60 -12.70
N LEU A 16 2.92 -6.39 -13.82
CA LEU A 16 3.41 -5.06 -14.20
C LEU A 16 2.23 -4.18 -14.64
N ILE A 17 1.95 -3.13 -13.89
CA ILE A 17 0.89 -2.16 -14.21
C ILE A 17 1.44 -1.09 -15.16
N ARG A 18 2.65 -0.58 -14.85
CA ARG A 18 3.25 0.54 -15.55
C ARG A 18 4.76 0.53 -15.42
N ALA A 19 5.44 0.92 -16.49
CA ALA A 19 6.85 1.28 -16.47
C ALA A 19 6.98 2.75 -16.86
N TYR A 20 7.90 3.46 -16.22
CA TYR A 20 8.28 4.82 -16.56
C TYR A 20 9.78 4.86 -16.85
N SER A 21 10.15 5.54 -17.92
CA SER A 21 11.49 6.10 -18.11
C SER A 21 11.72 7.31 -17.20
N GLU A 22 12.97 7.70 -17.02
CA GLU A 22 13.37 8.90 -16.29
C GLU A 22 12.63 10.13 -16.85
N SER A 23 12.66 10.30 -18.18
CA SER A 23 12.00 11.44 -18.85
C SER A 23 10.49 11.49 -18.65
N GLU A 24 9.82 10.33 -18.58
CA GLU A 24 8.39 10.26 -18.30
C GLU A 24 8.09 10.60 -16.84
N LEU A 25 8.96 10.21 -15.90
CA LEU A 25 8.83 10.59 -14.49
C LEU A 25 9.06 12.09 -14.29
N GLU A 26 10.07 12.67 -14.95
CA GLU A 26 10.31 14.11 -14.90
C GLU A 26 9.08 14.89 -15.38
N ALA A 27 8.52 14.50 -16.53
CA ALA A 27 7.29 15.09 -17.05
C ALA A 27 6.10 14.85 -16.11
N HIS A 28 6.02 13.67 -15.49
CA HIS A 28 4.96 13.37 -14.54
C HIS A 28 5.04 14.27 -13.31
N PHE A 29 6.20 14.42 -12.70
CA PHE A 29 6.40 15.26 -11.52
C PHE A 29 6.19 16.74 -11.83
N ALA A 30 6.64 17.21 -13.00
CA ALA A 30 6.40 18.58 -13.45
C ALA A 30 4.90 18.89 -13.67
N SER A 31 4.09 17.87 -13.94
CA SER A 31 2.64 18.01 -14.15
C SER A 31 1.82 18.12 -12.86
N ILE A 32 2.42 17.86 -11.69
CA ILE A 32 1.70 17.84 -10.40
C ILE A 32 1.69 19.25 -9.78
N PRO A 33 0.52 19.92 -9.71
CA PRO A 33 0.45 21.26 -9.16
C PRO A 33 0.77 21.27 -7.66
N GLY A 34 1.50 22.29 -7.20
CA GLY A 34 1.72 22.52 -5.76
C GLY A 34 2.76 21.61 -5.12
N LEU A 35 3.58 20.92 -5.90
CA LEU A 35 4.61 20.02 -5.37
C LEU A 35 5.75 20.75 -4.63
N GLY A 36 5.93 22.04 -4.89
CA GLY A 36 6.97 22.84 -4.23
C GLY A 36 8.39 22.52 -4.68
N ILE A 37 8.55 21.74 -5.76
CA ILE A 37 9.83 21.44 -6.40
C ILE A 37 9.95 22.32 -7.64
N ASP A 38 11.05 23.06 -7.73
CA ASP A 38 11.38 23.82 -8.94
C ASP A 38 11.56 22.84 -10.12
N PRO A 39 10.88 23.04 -11.27
CA PRO A 39 11.05 22.19 -12.45
C PRO A 39 12.50 21.97 -12.87
N ALA A 40 13.38 22.96 -12.67
CA ALA A 40 14.81 22.85 -12.98
C ALA A 40 15.54 21.85 -12.07
N LEU A 41 14.96 21.48 -10.93
CA LEU A 41 15.54 20.52 -9.97
C LEU A 41 15.04 19.08 -10.17
N ILE A 42 13.98 18.86 -10.96
CA ILE A 42 13.33 17.54 -11.08
C ILE A 42 14.29 16.47 -11.65
N GLY A 43 15.11 16.81 -12.65
CA GLY A 43 16.07 15.87 -13.22
C GLY A 43 17.17 15.45 -12.24
N PHE A 44 17.51 16.29 -11.26
CA PHE A 44 18.51 15.94 -10.24
C PHE A 44 17.99 14.94 -9.20
N ILE A 45 16.67 14.76 -9.09
CA ILE A 45 16.02 13.84 -8.16
C ILE A 45 15.35 12.64 -8.87
N THR A 46 15.46 12.58 -10.21
CA THR A 46 14.88 11.53 -11.06
C THR A 46 15.98 10.85 -11.86
N LEU A 47 16.74 9.98 -11.20
CA LEU A 47 17.96 9.36 -11.74
C LEU A 47 17.73 7.98 -12.35
N HIS A 48 16.61 7.34 -12.03
CA HIS A 48 16.29 5.98 -12.47
C HIS A 48 14.85 5.88 -12.97
N GLY A 49 14.63 5.13 -14.05
CA GLY A 49 13.31 4.66 -14.45
C GLY A 49 12.71 3.75 -13.37
N VAL A 50 11.40 3.53 -13.43
CA VAL A 50 10.67 2.81 -12.38
C VAL A 50 9.61 1.88 -12.98
N LYS A 51 9.49 0.68 -12.43
CA LYS A 51 8.42 -0.28 -12.73
C LYS A 51 7.49 -0.40 -11.54
N ILE A 52 6.19 -0.28 -11.79
CA ILE A 52 5.13 -0.40 -10.81
C ILE A 52 4.36 -1.69 -11.03
N TYR A 53 4.30 -2.50 -9.98
CA TYR A 53 3.62 -3.79 -9.98
C TYR A 53 2.41 -3.76 -9.06
N LYS A 54 1.35 -4.49 -9.43
CA LYS A 54 0.35 -4.99 -8.50
C LYS A 54 0.85 -6.34 -8.01
N ILE A 55 1.00 -6.49 -6.70
CA ILE A 55 1.30 -7.78 -6.10
C ILE A 55 0.07 -8.32 -5.38
N VAL A 56 -0.12 -9.65 -5.45
CA VAL A 56 -1.11 -10.39 -4.66
C VAL A 56 -0.35 -11.35 -3.76
N TYR A 57 -0.67 -11.35 -2.47
CA TYR A 57 0.02 -12.14 -1.48
C TYR A 57 -0.92 -12.75 -0.43
N ARG A 58 -0.47 -13.84 0.17
CA ARG A 58 -1.15 -14.53 1.27
C ARG A 58 -0.87 -13.81 2.58
N THR A 59 -1.91 -13.58 3.37
CA THR A 59 -1.83 -13.08 4.74
C THR A 59 -2.96 -13.70 5.58
N ILE A 60 -3.10 -13.25 6.83
CA ILE A 60 -4.18 -13.63 7.74
C ILE A 60 -5.06 -12.42 8.07
N ASP A 61 -6.35 -12.68 8.28
CA ASP A 61 -7.28 -11.68 8.80
C ASP A 61 -7.18 -11.54 10.34
N PRO A 62 -7.90 -10.58 10.96
CA PRO A 62 -7.90 -10.43 12.42
C PRO A 62 -8.45 -11.64 13.21
N PHE A 63 -9.13 -12.57 12.54
CA PHE A 63 -9.66 -13.81 13.11
C PHE A 63 -8.74 -15.02 12.86
N GLY A 64 -7.55 -14.78 12.30
CA GLY A 64 -6.56 -15.82 11.98
C GLY A 64 -6.89 -16.65 10.74
N GLN A 65 -7.87 -16.24 9.93
CA GLN A 65 -8.23 -16.96 8.71
C GLN A 65 -7.32 -16.52 7.54
N PRO A 66 -6.85 -17.47 6.71
CA PRO A 66 -6.08 -17.14 5.52
C PRO A 66 -6.87 -16.28 4.53
N VAL A 67 -6.22 -15.25 3.98
CA VAL A 67 -6.81 -14.31 3.02
C VAL A 67 -5.77 -13.87 1.98
N LEU A 68 -6.23 -13.54 0.78
CA LEU A 68 -5.43 -12.86 -0.23
C LEU A 68 -5.57 -11.34 -0.09
N ALA A 69 -4.43 -10.65 -0.04
CA ALA A 69 -4.36 -9.20 -0.05
C ALA A 69 -3.52 -8.73 -1.24
N SER A 70 -3.58 -7.44 -1.53
CA SER A 70 -2.79 -6.81 -2.58
C SER A 70 -2.11 -5.54 -2.11
N GLY A 71 -1.18 -5.08 -2.94
CA GLY A 71 -0.52 -3.80 -2.78
C GLY A 71 0.18 -3.37 -4.07
N ALA A 72 0.62 -2.12 -4.12
CA ALA A 72 1.54 -1.65 -5.14
C ALA A 72 2.99 -1.92 -4.72
N LEU A 73 3.84 -2.22 -5.69
CA LEU A 73 5.28 -2.34 -5.51
C LEU A 73 5.99 -1.51 -6.58
N SER A 74 6.76 -0.52 -6.15
CA SER A 74 7.58 0.32 -7.02
C SER A 74 9.02 -0.16 -6.96
N VAL A 75 9.59 -0.45 -8.12
CA VAL A 75 10.93 -1.02 -8.27
C VAL A 75 11.73 -0.16 -9.25
N PRO A 76 12.88 0.41 -8.86
CA PRO A 76 13.73 1.14 -9.77
C PRO A 76 14.33 0.22 -10.85
N THR A 77 14.53 0.77 -12.03
CA THR A 77 15.21 0.10 -13.15
C THR A 77 16.69 0.40 -13.06
N ILE A 78 17.38 -0.35 -12.21
CA ILE A 78 18.83 -0.33 -12.00
C ILE A 78 19.36 -1.76 -12.10
N ASP A 79 20.67 -1.92 -12.28
CA ASP A 79 21.33 -3.22 -12.32
C ASP A 79 20.99 -4.06 -11.07
N SER A 80 20.56 -5.30 -11.29
CA SER A 80 20.02 -6.19 -10.26
C SER A 80 21.06 -6.67 -9.22
N GLU A 81 22.34 -6.37 -9.43
CA GLU A 81 23.43 -6.73 -8.51
C GLU A 81 23.65 -5.68 -7.40
N VAL A 82 23.01 -4.51 -7.51
CA VAL A 82 23.08 -3.46 -6.48
C VAL A 82 22.09 -3.79 -5.36
N PRO A 83 22.52 -3.93 -4.10
CA PRO A 83 21.59 -4.11 -2.99
C PRO A 83 20.78 -2.84 -2.77
N LEU A 84 19.45 -2.96 -2.79
CA LEU A 84 18.53 -1.83 -2.67
C LEU A 84 17.81 -1.81 -1.32
N PRO A 85 17.63 -0.63 -0.70
CA PRO A 85 16.81 -0.49 0.49
C PRO A 85 15.32 -0.67 0.19
N LEU A 86 14.59 -1.29 1.11
CA LEU A 86 13.14 -1.49 1.04
C LEU A 86 12.42 -0.50 1.98
N VAL A 87 11.38 0.15 1.47
CA VAL A 87 10.47 1.01 2.24
C VAL A 87 9.08 0.40 2.25
N SER A 88 8.52 0.23 3.45
CA SER A 88 7.10 -0.06 3.65
C SER A 88 6.36 1.25 3.80
N LEU A 89 5.77 1.75 2.70
CA LEU A 89 4.96 2.95 2.69
C LEU A 89 3.50 2.58 2.90
N HIS A 90 2.78 3.41 3.64
CA HIS A 90 1.39 3.16 4.03
C HIS A 90 0.50 4.28 3.50
N HIS A 91 -0.64 3.93 2.90
CA HIS A 91 -1.61 4.92 2.46
C HIS A 91 -2.37 5.53 3.64
N GLY A 92 -2.88 6.74 3.45
CA GLY A 92 -3.79 7.40 4.38
C GLY A 92 -5.18 6.75 4.43
N THR A 93 -6.12 7.38 5.13
CA THR A 93 -7.51 6.87 5.17
C THR A 93 -8.16 6.95 3.80
N ILE A 94 -8.53 5.80 3.22
CA ILE A 94 -9.32 5.70 1.99
C ILE A 94 -10.75 5.26 2.30
N ARG A 95 -11.69 5.55 1.39
CA ARG A 95 -13.10 5.17 1.51
C ARG A 95 -13.60 4.30 0.36
N ASN A 96 -12.91 4.31 -0.78
CA ASN A 96 -13.31 3.58 -1.97
C ASN A 96 -12.18 2.65 -2.38
N ASP A 97 -12.54 1.46 -2.87
CA ASP A 97 -11.61 0.47 -3.40
C ASP A 97 -10.70 1.03 -4.49
N ARG A 98 -11.25 1.87 -5.39
CA ARG A 98 -10.48 2.54 -6.45
C ARG A 98 -9.35 3.44 -5.96
N ASP A 99 -9.34 3.81 -4.68
CA ASP A 99 -8.30 4.64 -4.05
C ASP A 99 -7.19 3.77 -3.44
N ALA A 100 -7.32 2.44 -3.47
CA ALA A 100 -6.30 1.50 -3.02
C ALA A 100 -5.01 1.60 -3.86
N PRO A 101 -3.82 1.53 -3.25
CA PRO A 101 -2.53 1.59 -3.94
C PRO A 101 -2.40 0.67 -5.16
N SER A 102 -2.83 -0.59 -5.07
CA SER A 102 -2.71 -1.55 -6.17
C SER A 102 -3.57 -1.23 -7.39
N ASN A 103 -4.61 -0.40 -7.22
CA ASN A 103 -5.41 0.13 -8.33
C ASN A 103 -4.70 1.28 -9.05
N PHE A 104 -3.58 1.78 -8.50
CA PHE A 104 -2.67 2.79 -9.01
C PHE A 104 -3.30 4.16 -9.31
N GLN A 105 -4.30 4.25 -10.17
CA GLN A 105 -4.85 5.47 -10.77
C GLN A 105 -5.24 6.57 -9.79
N ASN A 106 -5.75 6.26 -8.60
CA ASN A 106 -6.19 7.29 -7.65
C ASN A 106 -5.31 7.40 -6.39
N SER A 107 -4.33 6.52 -6.20
CA SER A 107 -3.45 6.57 -5.04
C SER A 107 -2.30 7.54 -5.27
N MET A 108 -2.21 8.57 -4.43
CA MET A 108 -1.09 9.52 -4.45
C MET A 108 0.21 8.83 -4.06
N GLU A 109 0.15 7.92 -3.10
CA GLU A 109 1.29 7.13 -2.63
C GLU A 109 1.86 6.28 -3.76
N ALA A 110 1.01 5.57 -4.51
CA ALA A 110 1.46 4.70 -5.60
C ALA A 110 1.88 5.47 -6.85
N ARG A 111 1.22 6.60 -7.19
CA ARG A 111 1.51 7.36 -8.42
C ARG A 111 2.63 8.37 -8.27
N PHE A 112 2.86 8.86 -7.06
CA PHE A 112 3.79 9.97 -6.84
C PHE A 112 4.90 9.60 -5.87
N PHE A 113 4.57 9.33 -4.61
CA PHE A 113 5.60 9.15 -3.57
C PHE A 113 6.49 7.92 -3.84
N ALA A 114 5.90 6.79 -4.22
CA ALA A 114 6.66 5.58 -4.51
C ALA A 114 7.59 5.73 -5.73
N PRO A 115 7.14 6.23 -6.90
CA PRO A 115 8.01 6.53 -8.02
C PRO A 115 9.11 7.53 -7.67
N LEU A 116 8.80 8.59 -6.93
CA LEU A 116 9.79 9.60 -6.52
C LEU A 116 10.91 9.00 -5.65
N MET A 117 10.54 8.20 -4.66
CA MET A 117 11.52 7.51 -3.81
C MET A 117 12.32 6.45 -4.57
N SER A 118 11.68 5.78 -5.54
CA SER A 118 12.34 4.76 -6.35
C SER A 118 13.27 5.37 -7.39
N SER A 119 12.92 6.51 -8.00
CA SER A 119 13.74 7.16 -9.03
C SER A 119 14.89 7.96 -8.46
N GLY A 120 14.86 8.31 -7.18
CA GLY A 120 15.91 9.12 -6.54
C GLY A 120 17.22 8.36 -6.33
N THR A 121 18.24 9.08 -5.82
CA THR A 121 19.61 8.58 -5.62
C THR A 121 19.71 7.29 -4.80
N SER A 122 18.82 7.10 -3.82
CA SER A 122 18.82 5.91 -2.97
C SER A 122 18.16 4.68 -3.62
N ALA A 123 17.48 4.84 -4.75
CA ALA A 123 16.82 3.78 -5.50
C ALA A 123 15.99 2.84 -4.61
N TYR A 124 15.08 3.39 -3.81
CA TYR A 124 14.28 2.58 -2.88
C TYR A 124 13.34 1.63 -3.65
N ILE A 125 13.25 0.38 -3.20
CA ILE A 125 12.08 -0.46 -3.49
C ILE A 125 10.98 -0.03 -2.53
N VAL A 126 9.79 0.31 -3.03
CA VAL A 126 8.69 0.82 -2.19
C VAL A 126 7.48 -0.09 -2.29
N ALA A 127 7.10 -0.73 -1.19
CA ALA A 127 5.90 -1.53 -1.08
C ALA A 127 4.79 -0.71 -0.41
N ILE A 128 3.59 -0.74 -0.97
CA ILE A 128 2.40 -0.02 -0.47
C ILE A 128 1.23 -1.00 -0.37
N PRO A 129 0.97 -1.59 0.81
CA PRO A 129 -0.15 -2.52 1.01
C PRO A 129 -1.51 -1.81 0.89
N ASP A 130 -2.55 -2.48 0.37
CA ASP A 130 -3.91 -1.91 0.28
C ASP A 130 -4.71 -2.00 1.58
N TYR A 131 -4.18 -2.72 2.58
CA TYR A 131 -4.92 -3.21 3.74
C TYR A 131 -6.07 -4.17 3.41
N LEU A 132 -6.60 -4.80 4.46
CA LEU A 132 -7.74 -5.71 4.35
C LEU A 132 -9.04 -4.94 4.10
N GLY A 133 -9.86 -5.47 3.20
CA GLY A 133 -11.11 -4.85 2.74
C GLY A 133 -10.96 -3.94 1.53
N TYR A 134 -9.77 -3.89 0.93
CA TYR A 134 -9.49 -3.21 -0.33
C TYR A 134 -8.69 -4.11 -1.29
N GLY A 135 -8.65 -3.73 -2.56
CA GLY A 135 -7.97 -4.44 -3.64
C GLY A 135 -8.46 -5.88 -3.75
N GLU A 136 -7.52 -6.82 -3.70
CA GLU A 136 -7.80 -8.26 -3.77
C GLU A 136 -8.68 -8.76 -2.61
N SER A 137 -8.66 -8.05 -1.47
CA SER A 137 -9.40 -8.41 -0.27
C SER A 137 -10.73 -7.68 -0.10
N ARG A 138 -11.19 -6.92 -1.11
CA ARG A 138 -12.39 -6.05 -1.06
C ARG A 138 -13.71 -6.72 -0.67
N GLN A 139 -13.77 -8.04 -0.76
CA GLN A 139 -14.95 -8.82 -0.35
C GLN A 139 -15.09 -8.92 1.18
N ILE A 140 -14.04 -8.58 1.93
CA ILE A 140 -14.04 -8.59 3.39
C ILE A 140 -14.45 -7.19 3.88
N PRO A 141 -15.28 -7.08 4.94
CA PRO A 141 -15.63 -5.80 5.50
C PRO A 141 -14.39 -5.02 5.92
N THR A 142 -14.32 -3.77 5.48
CA THR A 142 -13.39 -2.80 6.07
C THR A 142 -13.84 -2.48 7.49
N LEU A 143 -12.90 -2.03 8.35
CA LEU A 143 -13.22 -1.59 9.71
C LEU A 143 -14.25 -0.43 9.75
N THR A 144 -14.54 0.21 8.62
CA THR A 144 -15.48 1.34 8.51
C THR A 144 -16.86 0.93 7.97
N SER A 145 -17.03 -0.26 7.37
CA SER A 145 -18.28 -0.66 6.69
C SER A 145 -19.25 -1.48 7.53
N THR A 146 -18.82 -2.00 8.68
CA THR A 146 -19.72 -2.69 9.63
C THR A 146 -20.10 -1.74 10.76
N PRO A 147 -21.40 -1.58 11.09
CA PRO A 147 -21.76 -1.13 12.43
C PRO A 147 -21.04 -2.05 13.40
N LEU A 148 -20.51 -1.49 14.48
CA LEU A 148 -19.74 -2.18 15.52
C LEU A 148 -20.59 -3.29 16.18
N HIS A 149 -20.86 -4.41 15.49
CA HIS A 149 -21.16 -5.69 16.09
C HIS A 149 -19.82 -6.36 16.40
N TRP A 150 -19.03 -5.67 17.21
CA TRP A 150 -18.17 -6.39 18.13
C TRP A 150 -19.11 -7.32 18.92
N PRO A 151 -18.85 -8.63 19.04
CA PRO A 151 -19.59 -9.44 19.99
C PRO A 151 -19.36 -8.78 21.35
N ARG A 152 -20.36 -8.03 21.82
CA ARG A 152 -20.28 -7.43 23.14
C ARG A 152 -20.07 -8.61 24.08
N PRO A 153 -19.04 -8.59 24.94
CA PRO A 153 -19.06 -9.45 26.10
C PRO A 153 -20.43 -9.24 26.74
N VAL A 154 -21.18 -10.34 26.87
CA VAL A 154 -22.50 -10.31 27.49
C VAL A 154 -22.29 -9.71 28.89
N GLY A 155 -22.75 -8.47 29.14
CA GLY A 155 -22.72 -7.89 30.47
C GLY A 155 -22.13 -6.48 30.68
N ILE A 156 -21.72 -5.72 29.65
CA ILE A 156 -21.32 -4.31 29.86
C ILE A 156 -22.41 -3.38 29.33
N CYS A 157 -23.27 -2.92 30.24
CA CYS A 157 -24.22 -1.83 30.00
C CYS A 157 -23.48 -0.49 30.10
N CYS A 158 -23.32 0.24 29.00
CA CYS A 158 -23.00 1.66 29.04
C CYS A 158 -24.30 2.45 29.28
N GLY A 159 -24.57 2.81 30.52
CA GLY A 159 -25.58 3.80 30.91
C GLY A 159 -24.92 5.07 31.45
N PRO A 160 -25.58 6.24 31.38
CA PRO A 160 -25.08 7.47 31.98
C PRO A 160 -24.88 7.30 33.50
N PRO A 161 -23.96 8.07 34.10
CA PRO A 161 -23.47 7.82 35.45
C PRO A 161 -24.43 8.38 36.51
N GLU A 162 -25.71 7.97 36.53
CA GLU A 162 -26.61 8.35 37.63
C GLU A 162 -27.89 7.48 37.68
N SER A 163 -27.71 6.17 37.88
CA SER A 163 -28.66 5.34 38.63
C SER A 163 -28.10 3.91 38.72
N PHE A 164 -27.41 3.61 39.82
CA PHE A 164 -27.28 2.24 40.28
C PHE A 164 -28.67 1.70 40.66
N VAL A 165 -28.86 0.38 40.53
CA VAL A 165 -30.01 -0.44 40.98
C VAL A 165 -31.11 -0.70 39.94
N SER A 166 -30.97 -1.79 39.17
CA SER A 166 -31.66 -3.07 39.39
C SER A 166 -31.80 -3.91 38.10
N ASN A 167 -31.38 -5.18 38.21
CA ASN A 167 -31.68 -6.35 37.36
C ASN A 167 -31.55 -6.23 35.83
N CYS A 168 -30.43 -6.76 35.31
CA CYS A 168 -30.42 -7.47 34.04
C CYS A 168 -30.65 -8.97 34.32
N ARG A 169 -31.77 -9.52 33.86
CA ARG A 169 -31.94 -10.97 33.63
C ARG A 169 -31.69 -11.25 32.15
#